data_AF-A0A0J1BDT6-F1
#
_entry.id   AF-A0A0J1BDT6-F1
#
_cell.length_a   1.000
_cell.length_b   1.000
_cell.length_c   1.000
_cell.angle_alpha   90.00
_cell.angle_beta   90.00
_cell.angle_gamma   90.00
#
_symmetry.space_group_name_H-M   'P 1'
#
loop_
_entity.id
_entity.type
_entity.pdbx_description
1 polymer ?
#
loop_
_entity_poly.entity_id
_entity_poly.type
_entity_poly.pdbx_seq_one_letter_code
_entity_poly.pdbx_strand_id
1 'polypeptide(L)'
;MSAEFASSPDRFTDAELVAFLDEQLEPSRSSAIEQAVREDEELRQRLIQLRGQDVAGLHTIGAIWRRQQLSCPDRAVLQAYVANQLEPEMADYVLFHLTEIGCRVCRANFDDLNQQLARGRSTEEAASRRRRMFQTSAGHLRRHD
;
A
#
# COMPACT_ATOMS: atom_id res chain seq x y z
N MET A 1 -27.40 -29.15 -11.91
CA MET A 1 -26.66 -28.91 -10.66
C MET A 1 -26.49 -27.41 -10.50
N SER A 2 -27.48 -26.80 -9.88
CA SER A 2 -27.52 -25.36 -9.60
C SER A 2 -26.72 -25.13 -8.33
N ALA A 3 -25.67 -24.33 -8.40
CA ALA A 3 -24.96 -23.87 -7.20
C ALA A 3 -25.77 -22.72 -6.59
N GLU A 4 -26.66 -23.07 -5.66
CA GLU A 4 -27.20 -22.14 -4.68
C GLU A 4 -26.04 -21.63 -3.81
N PHE A 5 -25.41 -20.53 -4.21
CA PHE A 5 -24.60 -19.74 -3.29
C PHE A 5 -25.56 -19.00 -2.36
N ALA A 6 -25.91 -19.67 -1.26
CA ALA A 6 -26.64 -19.09 -0.16
C ALA A 6 -26.01 -17.75 0.25
N SER A 7 -26.77 -16.65 0.06
CA SER A 7 -26.53 -15.39 0.75
C SER A 7 -26.53 -15.66 2.25
N SER A 8 -25.34 -15.68 2.86
CA SER A 8 -25.20 -15.70 4.31
C SER A 8 -24.96 -14.26 4.80
N PRO A 9 -25.74 -13.77 5.79
CA PRO A 9 -25.56 -12.43 6.39
C PRO A 9 -24.22 -12.22 7.13
N ASP A 10 -23.33 -13.22 7.10
CA ASP A 10 -22.03 -13.28 7.79
C ASP A 10 -20.81 -13.19 6.85
N ARG A 11 -21.01 -12.82 5.58
CA ARG A 11 -19.92 -12.78 4.58
C ARG A 11 -18.91 -11.63 4.83
N PHE A 12 -19.36 -10.52 5.41
CA PHE A 12 -18.55 -9.34 5.70
C PHE A 12 -18.91 -8.79 7.08
N THR A 13 -17.89 -8.55 7.89
CA THR A 13 -18.07 -7.94 9.22
C THR A 13 -18.26 -6.43 9.12
N ASP A 14 -18.90 -5.81 10.12
CA ASP A 14 -19.05 -4.34 10.15
C ASP A 14 -17.68 -3.63 10.16
N ALA A 15 -16.67 -4.24 10.80
CA ALA A 15 -15.30 -3.71 10.80
C ALA A 15 -14.70 -3.66 9.38
N GLU A 16 -14.95 -4.68 8.56
CA GLU A 16 -14.56 -4.71 7.14
C GLU A 16 -15.37 -3.71 6.32
N LEU A 17 -16.68 -3.61 6.53
CA LEU A 17 -17.53 -2.65 5.82
C LEU A 17 -17.13 -1.21 6.13
N VAL A 18 -16.81 -0.88 7.38
CA VAL A 18 -16.26 0.43 7.74
C VAL A 18 -14.89 0.64 7.09
N ALA A 19 -14.01 -0.35 7.12
CA ALA A 19 -12.72 -0.25 6.43
C ALA A 19 -12.86 -0.07 4.90
N PHE A 20 -13.88 -0.67 4.29
CA PHE A 20 -14.25 -0.47 2.89
C PHE A 20 -14.70 0.97 2.64
N LEU A 21 -15.61 1.50 3.47
CA LEU A 21 -16.10 2.88 3.38
C LEU A 21 -14.97 3.90 3.54
N ASP A 22 -13.92 3.56 4.29
CA ASP A 22 -12.72 4.38 4.53
C ASP A 22 -11.60 4.17 3.49
N GLU A 23 -11.82 3.31 2.49
CA GLU A 23 -10.82 2.93 1.48
C GLU A 23 -9.55 2.24 2.03
N GLN A 24 -9.65 1.61 3.21
CA GLN A 24 -8.54 1.01 3.95
C GLN A 24 -8.40 -0.50 3.78
N LEU A 25 -9.23 -1.13 2.94
CA LEU A 25 -9.09 -2.56 2.63
C LEU A 25 -8.05 -2.83 1.54
N GLU A 26 -7.54 -4.06 1.53
CA GLU A 26 -6.77 -4.61 0.43
C GLU A 26 -7.62 -4.67 -0.86
N PRO A 27 -7.05 -4.41 -2.05
CA PRO A 27 -7.79 -4.34 -3.32
C PRO A 27 -8.73 -5.50 -3.64
N SER A 28 -8.33 -6.74 -3.39
CA SER A 28 -9.17 -7.92 -3.66
C SER A 28 -10.39 -7.96 -2.75
N ARG A 29 -10.23 -7.58 -1.46
CA ARG A 29 -11.34 -7.55 -0.50
C ARG A 29 -12.30 -6.39 -0.80
N SER A 30 -11.80 -5.23 -1.20
CA SER A 30 -12.62 -4.10 -1.70
C SER A 30 -13.46 -4.54 -2.91
N SER A 31 -12.82 -5.14 -3.90
CA SER A 31 -13.49 -5.62 -5.12
C SER A 31 -14.60 -6.63 -4.82
N ALA A 32 -14.36 -7.54 -3.86
CA ALA A 32 -15.36 -8.53 -3.45
C ALA A 32 -16.60 -7.89 -2.80
N ILE A 33 -16.43 -6.80 -2.04
CA ILE A 33 -17.54 -6.03 -1.47
C ILE A 33 -18.27 -5.27 -2.58
N GLU A 34 -17.56 -4.55 -3.45
CA GLU A 34 -18.15 -3.82 -4.58
C GLU A 34 -19.02 -4.70 -5.48
N GLN A 35 -18.58 -5.92 -5.75
CA GLN A 35 -19.35 -6.88 -6.53
C GLN A 35 -20.62 -7.32 -5.78
N ALA A 36 -20.50 -7.66 -4.49
CA ALA A 36 -21.63 -8.10 -3.67
C ALA A 36 -22.70 -7.00 -3.52
N VAL A 37 -22.26 -5.75 -3.33
CA VAL A 37 -23.13 -4.57 -3.15
C VAL A 37 -24.06 -4.32 -4.35
N ARG A 38 -23.75 -4.83 -5.55
CA ARG A 38 -24.62 -4.66 -6.73
C ARG A 38 -25.90 -5.48 -6.65
N GLU A 39 -25.84 -6.65 -6.05
CA GLU A 39 -26.94 -7.62 -6.07
C GLU A 39 -27.61 -7.77 -4.70
N ASP A 40 -26.94 -7.31 -3.63
CA ASP A 40 -27.39 -7.45 -2.24
C ASP A 40 -27.92 -6.12 -1.66
N GLU A 41 -29.25 -6.01 -1.56
CA GLU A 41 -29.91 -4.84 -0.95
C GLU A 41 -29.68 -4.75 0.55
N GLU A 42 -29.60 -5.87 1.26
CA GLU A 42 -29.37 -5.87 2.70
C GLU A 42 -27.97 -5.34 3.03
N LEU A 43 -26.97 -5.77 2.26
CA LEU A 43 -25.61 -5.26 2.35
C LEU A 43 -25.53 -3.75 2.04
N ARG A 44 -26.28 -3.27 1.03
CA ARG A 44 -26.40 -1.84 0.73
C ARG A 44 -26.95 -1.06 1.91
N GLN A 45 -28.05 -1.52 2.50
CA GLN A 45 -28.66 -0.86 3.66
C GLN A 45 -27.72 -0.85 4.86
N ARG A 46 -26.98 -1.94 5.08
CA ARG A 46 -25.98 -2.04 6.14
C ARG A 46 -24.84 -1.04 5.96
N LEU A 47 -24.33 -0.86 4.73
CA LEU A 47 -23.34 0.18 4.41
C LEU A 47 -23.88 1.60 4.62
N ILE A 48 -25.12 1.87 4.22
CA ILE A 48 -25.79 3.17 4.43
C ILE A 48 -25.90 3.46 5.93
N GLN A 49 -26.32 2.47 6.73
CA GLN A 49 -26.44 2.60 8.18
C GLN A 49 -25.09 2.91 8.83
N LEU A 50 -24.04 2.14 8.49
CA LEU A 50 -22.69 2.35 9.03
C LEU A 50 -22.14 3.74 8.65
N ARG A 51 -22.38 4.19 7.41
CA ARG A 51 -22.01 5.55 6.99
C ARG A 51 -22.79 6.62 7.75
N GLY A 52 -24.08 6.41 8.01
CA GLY A 52 -24.90 7.32 8.81
C GLY A 52 -24.41 7.45 10.24
N GLN A 53 -23.99 6.36 10.87
CA GLN A 53 -23.39 6.35 12.20
C GLN A 53 -22.10 7.20 12.25
N ASP A 54 -21.24 7.04 11.23
CA ASP A 54 -19.99 7.78 11.13
C ASP A 54 -20.22 9.30 11.00
N VAL A 55 -21.18 9.71 10.16
CA VAL A 55 -21.59 11.12 10.02
C VAL A 55 -22.15 11.69 11.33
N ALA A 56 -22.82 10.86 12.14
CA ALA A 56 -23.30 11.24 13.46
C ALA A 56 -22.21 11.27 14.55
N GLY A 57 -20.94 11.02 14.20
CA GLY A 57 -19.82 10.98 15.14
C GLY A 57 -19.71 9.70 15.96
N LEU A 58 -20.45 8.64 15.60
CA LEU A 58 -20.41 7.36 16.27
C LEU A 58 -19.28 6.50 15.70
N HIS A 59 -18.04 6.85 16.06
CA HIS A 59 -16.86 6.13 15.59
C HIS A 59 -16.53 4.94 16.50
N THR A 60 -16.11 3.83 15.90
CA THR A 60 -15.45 2.75 16.65
C THR A 60 -13.98 3.11 16.89
N ILE A 61 -13.39 2.58 17.98
CA ILE A 61 -11.95 2.74 18.25
C ILE A 61 -11.12 2.26 17.06
N GLY A 62 -11.51 1.14 16.44
CA GLY A 62 -10.81 0.59 15.27
C GLY A 62 -10.85 1.51 14.05
N ALA A 63 -11.96 2.23 13.82
CA ALA A 63 -12.06 3.21 12.74
C ALA A 63 -11.11 4.40 12.99
N ILE A 64 -11.11 4.94 14.20
CA ILE A 64 -10.19 6.03 14.59
C ILE A 64 -8.74 5.58 14.43
N TRP A 65 -8.39 4.39 14.93
CA TRP A 65 -7.03 3.85 14.86
C TRP A 65 -6.48 3.78 13.44
N ARG A 66 -7.28 3.27 12.49
CA ARG A 66 -6.89 3.18 11.07
C ARG A 66 -6.78 4.55 10.41
N ARG A 67 -7.76 5.43 10.62
CA ARG A 67 -7.77 6.80 10.06
C ARG A 67 -6.58 7.63 10.53
N GLN A 68 -6.26 7.52 11.81
CA GLN A 68 -5.11 8.20 12.41
C GLN A 68 -3.79 7.47 12.22
N GLN A 69 -3.78 6.30 11.58
CA GLN A 69 -2.57 5.56 11.23
C GLN A 69 -1.67 5.28 12.44
N LEU A 70 -2.26 5.04 13.62
CA LEU A 70 -1.55 5.03 14.90
C LEU A 70 -0.45 3.95 15.01
N SER A 71 -0.58 2.89 14.22
CA SER A 71 0.40 1.79 14.13
C SER A 71 1.12 1.76 12.80
N CYS A 72 1.05 2.82 11.98
CA CYS A 72 1.79 2.85 10.72
C CYS A 72 3.21 3.35 10.99
N PRO A 73 4.26 2.70 10.43
CA PRO A 73 5.60 3.27 10.45
C PRO A 73 5.65 4.57 9.62
N ASP A 74 6.37 5.56 10.11
CA ASP A 74 6.59 6.80 9.37
C ASP A 74 7.30 6.55 8.04
N ARG A 75 7.09 7.44 7.07
CA ARG A 75 7.70 7.30 5.73
C ARG A 75 9.23 7.20 5.77
N ALA A 76 9.90 7.86 6.72
CA ALA A 76 11.35 7.77 6.90
C ALA A 76 11.80 6.35 7.32
N VAL A 77 11.02 5.68 8.18
CA VAL A 77 11.25 4.28 8.55
C VAL A 77 11.06 3.37 7.34
N LEU A 78 9.99 3.57 6.56
CA LEU A 78 9.77 2.82 5.32
C LEU A 78 10.90 3.02 4.31
N GLN A 79 11.47 4.23 4.22
CA GLN A 79 12.62 4.52 3.37
C GLN A 79 13.87 3.76 3.84
N ALA A 80 14.15 3.75 5.14
CA ALA A 80 15.24 2.98 5.72
C ALA A 80 15.05 1.47 5.51
N TYR A 81 13.80 0.98 5.62
CA TYR A 81 13.46 -0.42 5.33
C TYR A 81 13.79 -0.79 3.88
N VAL A 82 13.33 0.01 2.91
CA VAL A 82 13.60 -0.21 1.47
C VAL A 82 15.10 -0.18 1.17
N ALA A 83 15.87 0.62 1.90
CA ALA A 83 17.33 0.69 1.78
C ALA A 83 18.07 -0.42 2.54
N ASN A 84 17.38 -1.32 3.25
CA ASN A 84 17.94 -2.34 4.14
C ASN A 84 18.83 -1.75 5.26
N GLN A 85 18.38 -0.64 5.87
CA GLN A 85 19.11 0.12 6.90
C GLN A 85 18.42 0.13 8.26
N LEU A 86 17.38 -0.68 8.46
CA LEU A 86 16.72 -0.82 9.75
C LEU A 86 17.37 -1.93 10.59
N GLU A 87 17.34 -1.73 11.91
CA GLU A 87 17.62 -2.79 12.87
C GLU A 87 16.61 -3.95 12.70
N PRO A 88 17.01 -5.21 12.99
CA PRO A 88 16.20 -6.40 12.68
C PRO A 88 14.77 -6.33 13.23
N GLU A 89 14.59 -5.93 14.48
CA GLU A 89 13.28 -5.86 15.14
C GLU A 89 12.33 -4.89 14.43
N MET A 90 12.85 -3.74 13.98
CA MET A 90 12.04 -2.75 13.26
C MET A 90 11.74 -3.20 11.82
N ALA A 91 12.68 -3.89 11.19
CA ALA A 91 12.46 -4.49 9.87
C ALA A 91 11.34 -5.55 9.93
N ASP A 92 11.34 -6.40 10.95
CA ASP A 92 10.29 -7.40 11.18
C ASP A 92 8.91 -6.75 11.39
N TYR A 93 8.85 -5.66 12.16
CA TYR A 93 7.61 -4.90 12.35
C TYR A 93 7.09 -4.32 11.04
N VAL A 94 7.96 -3.71 10.22
CA VAL A 94 7.57 -3.17 8.92
C VAL A 94 7.08 -4.28 7.99
N LEU A 95 7.76 -5.43 7.97
CA LEU A 95 7.32 -6.59 7.19
C LEU A 95 5.94 -7.07 7.62
N PHE A 96 5.73 -7.29 8.92
CA PHE A 96 4.42 -7.65 9.49
C PHE A 96 3.32 -6.65 9.11
N HIS A 97 3.62 -5.35 9.16
CA HIS A 97 2.67 -4.31 8.82
C HIS A 97 2.29 -4.32 7.33
N LEU A 98 3.26 -4.65 6.46
CA LEU A 98 3.05 -4.76 5.01
C LEU A 98 2.34 -6.07 4.62
N THR A 99 2.61 -7.20 5.28
CA THR A 99 2.10 -8.52 4.85
C THR A 99 0.86 -8.95 5.62
N GLU A 100 0.91 -8.91 6.95
CA GLU A 100 -0.15 -9.48 7.81
C GLU A 100 -1.27 -8.48 8.08
N ILE A 101 -0.94 -7.26 8.53
CA ILE A 101 -1.93 -6.17 8.65
C ILE A 101 -2.41 -5.78 7.26
N GLY A 102 -1.48 -5.79 6.32
CA GLY A 102 -1.75 -5.52 4.93
C GLY A 102 -2.14 -4.06 4.62
N CYS A 103 -1.66 -3.10 5.41
CA CYS A 103 -2.07 -1.69 5.30
C CYS A 103 -1.83 -1.11 3.89
N ARG A 104 -2.91 -0.62 3.26
CA ARG A 104 -2.89 -0.05 1.91
C ARG A 104 -1.99 1.19 1.81
N VAL A 105 -2.02 2.06 2.81
CA VAL A 105 -1.23 3.30 2.85
C VAL A 105 0.27 3.00 2.91
N CYS A 106 0.69 2.11 3.82
CA CYS A 106 2.10 1.72 3.95
C CYS A 106 2.61 1.02 2.70
N ARG A 107 1.78 0.17 2.07
CA ARG A 107 2.16 -0.51 0.83
C ARG A 107 2.34 0.46 -0.34
N ALA A 108 1.43 1.43 -0.50
CA ALA A 108 1.59 2.47 -1.52
C ALA A 108 2.88 3.29 -1.30
N ASN A 109 3.19 3.65 -0.05
CA ASN A 109 4.45 4.32 0.28
C ASN A 109 5.68 3.44 -0.05
N PHE A 110 5.64 2.16 0.30
CA PHE A 110 6.70 1.20 0.01
C PHE A 110 6.94 1.05 -1.50
N ASP A 111 5.88 0.92 -2.29
CA ASP A 111 5.97 0.80 -3.75
C ASP A 111 6.60 2.07 -4.37
N ASP A 112 6.15 3.24 -3.94
CA ASP A 112 6.71 4.53 -4.36
C ASP A 112 8.20 4.64 -4.03
N LEU A 113 8.59 4.29 -2.80
CA LEU A 113 9.98 4.36 -2.34
C LEU A 113 10.88 3.38 -3.11
N ASN A 114 10.42 2.17 -3.39
CA ASN A 114 11.15 1.21 -4.23
C ASN A 114 11.36 1.74 -5.65
N GLN A 115 10.31 2.34 -6.25
CA GLN A 115 10.44 2.95 -7.57
C GLN A 115 11.46 4.10 -7.57
N GLN A 116 11.48 4.92 -6.52
CA GLN A 116 12.47 5.99 -6.36
C GLN A 116 13.90 5.44 -6.26
N LEU A 117 14.12 4.40 -5.44
CA LEU A 117 15.42 3.74 -5.31
C LEU A 117 15.90 3.15 -6.65
N ALA A 118 15.02 2.47 -7.38
CA ALA A 118 15.33 1.90 -8.68
C ALA A 118 15.72 2.99 -9.71
N ARG A 119 14.98 4.11 -9.74
CA ARG A 119 15.30 5.27 -10.59
C ARG A 119 16.66 5.86 -10.23
N GLY A 120 16.96 6.08 -8.94
CA GLY A 120 18.26 6.57 -8.48
C GLY A 120 19.44 5.74 -9.00
N ARG A 121 19.37 4.41 -8.81
CA ARG A 121 20.40 3.48 -9.32
C ARG A 121 20.60 3.58 -10.83
N SER A 122 19.53 3.65 -11.61
CA SER A 122 19.62 3.78 -13.07
C SER A 122 20.31 5.08 -13.53
N THR A 123 20.12 6.18 -12.79
CA THR A 123 20.76 7.48 -13.12
C THR A 123 22.26 7.45 -12.82
N GLU A 124 22.67 6.83 -11.71
CA GLU A 124 24.08 6.62 -11.35
C GLU A 124 24.79 5.71 -12.35
N GLU A 125 24.14 4.62 -12.77
CA GLU A 125 24.65 3.71 -13.79
C GLU A 125 24.81 4.40 -15.16
N ALA A 126 23.84 5.26 -15.54
CA ALA A 126 23.94 6.07 -16.76
C ALA A 126 25.08 7.10 -16.68
N ALA A 127 25.27 7.75 -15.53
CA ALA A 127 26.36 8.69 -15.31
C ALA A 127 27.74 8.00 -15.34
N SER A 128 27.86 6.83 -14.70
CA SER A 128 29.08 6.00 -14.72
C SER A 128 29.42 5.51 -16.13
N ARG A 129 28.42 5.08 -16.92
CA ARG A 129 28.60 4.71 -18.34
C ARG A 129 29.09 5.89 -19.18
N ARG A 130 28.47 7.08 -19.05
CA ARG A 130 28.90 8.30 -19.76
C ARG A 130 30.35 8.68 -19.41
N ARG A 131 30.73 8.61 -18.13
CA ARG A 131 32.10 8.90 -17.68
C ARG A 131 33.11 7.93 -18.29
N ARG A 132 32.80 6.62 -18.35
CA ARG A 132 33.66 5.63 -19.02
C ARG A 132 33.80 5.91 -20.52
N MET A 133 32.70 6.17 -21.23
CA MET A 133 32.74 6.49 -22.67
C MET A 133 33.58 7.74 -22.97
N PHE A 134 33.49 8.77 -22.12
CA PHE A 134 34.32 9.97 -22.22
C PHE A 134 35.81 9.67 -21.98
N GLN A 135 36.13 8.89 -20.96
CA GLN A 135 37.50 8.49 -20.65
C GLN A 135 38.13 7.63 -21.77
N THR A 136 37.36 6.74 -22.40
CA THR A 136 37.86 5.91 -23.50
C THR A 136 38.00 6.70 -24.81
N SER A 137 37.17 7.72 -25.04
CA SER A 137 37.26 8.56 -26.26
C SER A 137 38.36 9.63 -26.19
N ALA A 138 38.73 10.10 -25.00
CA ALA A 138 39.83 11.05 -24.80
C ALA A 138 41.24 10.45 -25.08
N GLY A 139 41.38 9.13 -25.17
CA GLY A 139 42.65 8.44 -25.41
C GLY A 139 43.12 8.39 -26.87
N HIS A 140 42.31 8.83 -27.84
CA HIS A 140 42.63 8.71 -29.28
C HIS A 140 42.98 10.04 -29.97
N LEU A 141 42.88 11.18 -29.30
CA LEU A 141 43.35 12.45 -29.84
C LEU A 141 44.84 12.62 -29.52
N ARG A 142 45.70 11.99 -30.33
CA ARG A 142 47.11 12.37 -30.39
C ARG A 142 47.18 13.81 -30.90
N ARG A 143 47.73 14.72 -30.09
CA ARG A 143 48.20 16.02 -30.56
C ARG A 143 49.27 15.75 -31.62
N HIS A 144 48.98 16.10 -32.86
CA HIS A 144 50.00 16.18 -33.89
C HIS A 144 50.65 17.56 -33.74
N ASP A 145 51.95 17.58 -33.45
CA ASP A 145 52.79 18.77 -33.54
C ASP A 145 52.85 19.27 -35.00
#